data_AF-L8M8I7-F1
#
_entry.id   AF-L8M8I7-F1
#
_cell.length_a   1.000
_cell.length_b   1.000
_cell.length_c   1.000
_cell.angle_alpha   90.00
_cell.angle_beta   90.00
_cell.angle_gamma   90.00
#
_symmetry.space_group_name_H-M   'P 1'
#
loop_
_entity.id
_entity.type
_entity.pdbx_description
1 polymer ?
#
loop_
_entity_poly.entity_id
_entity_poly.type
_entity_poly.pdbx_seq_one_letter_code
_entity_poly.pdbx_strand_id
1 'polypeptide(L)'
;MSKAKMKYFEKEDIIHLTIADELEANKVEISSNITAELNEAGELVGIEITNASSFLRDSILEFTQEKIMKLVTSSEKSQFKYDFSDLAGKLNWQGDAVAMQRNLRDEW
;
A
#
# COMPACT_ATOMS: atom_id res chain seq x y z
N MET A 1 -2.58 -5.60 30.91
CA MET A 1 -2.16 -5.17 29.57
C MET A 1 -2.36 -3.67 29.45
N SER A 2 -1.29 -2.87 29.56
CA SER A 2 -1.36 -1.48 29.11
C SER A 2 -1.64 -1.49 27.59
N LYS A 3 -2.35 -0.47 27.09
CA LYS A 3 -2.55 -0.32 25.64
C LYS A 3 -1.23 0.16 25.05
N ALA A 4 -0.78 -0.48 23.97
CA ALA A 4 0.34 0.03 23.19
C ALA A 4 0.04 1.46 22.72
N LYS A 5 1.03 2.35 22.81
CA LYS A 5 0.94 3.76 22.44
C LYS A 5 1.81 4.00 21.23
N MET A 6 1.30 4.75 20.26
CA MET A 6 2.04 5.12 19.06
C MET A 6 2.18 6.63 18.98
N LYS A 7 3.38 7.11 18.66
CA LYS A 7 3.66 8.52 18.41
C LYS A 7 4.45 8.67 17.13
N TYR A 8 4.00 9.59 16.28
CA TYR A 8 4.71 10.00 15.08
C TYR A 8 5.42 11.33 15.31
N PHE A 9 6.69 11.38 14.94
CA PHE A 9 7.57 12.54 15.02
C PHE A 9 7.82 13.05 13.60
N GLU A 10 7.01 14.01 13.17
CA GLU A 10 6.94 14.47 11.78
C GLU A 10 8.25 15.04 11.25
N LYS A 11 9.01 15.77 12.08
CA LYS A 11 10.25 16.43 11.64
C LYS A 11 11.38 15.42 11.39
N GLU A 12 11.41 14.36 12.20
CA GLU A 12 12.40 13.30 12.14
C GLU A 12 11.97 12.16 11.20
N ASP A 13 10.70 12.13 10.80
CA ASP A 13 10.05 11.05 10.07
C ASP A 13 10.20 9.68 10.77
N ILE A 14 9.85 9.65 12.06
CA ILE A 14 9.98 8.49 12.94
C ILE A 14 8.64 8.14 13.60
N ILE A 15 8.32 6.85 13.68
CA ILE A 15 7.27 6.32 14.54
C ILE A 15 7.90 5.60 15.72
N HIS A 16 7.44 5.92 16.93
CA HIS A 16 7.67 5.13 18.14
C HIS A 16 6.40 4.41 18.54
N LEU A 17 6.49 3.10 18.70
CA LEU A 17 5.46 2.26 19.28
C LEU A 17 5.93 1.78 20.66
N THR A 18 5.37 2.33 21.71
CA THR A 18 5.62 1.91 23.09
C THR A 18 4.67 0.77 23.46
N ILE A 19 5.22 -0.39 23.81
CA ILE A 19 4.48 -1.60 24.19
C ILE A 19 4.39 -1.70 25.73
N ALA A 20 5.48 -1.37 26.42
CA ALA A 20 5.55 -1.31 27.88
C ALA A 20 6.05 0.07 28.34
N ASP A 21 5.57 0.55 29.50
CA ASP A 21 5.99 1.85 30.07
C ASP A 21 7.34 1.75 30.82
N GLU A 22 8.15 0.73 30.53
CA GLU A 22 9.46 0.48 31.15
C GLU A 22 10.58 1.26 30.44
N LEU A 23 11.72 1.40 31.11
CA LEU A 23 12.89 2.05 30.53
C LEU A 23 13.54 1.15 29.48
N GLU A 24 13.81 1.74 28.32
CA GLU A 24 14.70 1.16 27.32
C GLU A 24 16.13 1.11 27.87
N ALA A 25 16.77 -0.03 27.70
CA ALA A 25 18.19 -0.23 28.01
C ALA A 25 19.03 -0.57 26.77
N ASN A 26 18.41 -1.14 25.73
CA ASN A 26 19.12 -1.57 24.53
C ASN A 26 18.26 -1.46 23.26
N LYS A 27 18.91 -1.36 22.10
CA LYS A 27 18.30 -1.34 20.76
C LYS A 27 18.89 -2.43 19.88
N VAL A 28 18.03 -3.13 19.15
CA VAL A 28 18.41 -4.17 18.19
C VAL A 28 17.74 -3.88 16.85
N GLU A 29 18.54 -3.65 15.80
CA GLU A 29 18.02 -3.50 14.44
C GLU A 29 17.51 -4.85 13.93
N ILE A 30 16.22 -4.93 13.61
CA ILE A 30 15.58 -6.16 13.10
C ILE A 30 15.66 -6.18 11.58
N SER A 31 15.47 -5.03 10.96
CA SER A 31 15.59 -4.82 9.52
C SER A 31 15.91 -3.36 9.25
N SER A 32 16.26 -3.05 8.00
CA SER A 32 16.54 -1.67 7.61
C SER A 32 15.39 -0.75 8.01
N ASN A 33 15.72 0.26 8.82
CA ASN A 33 14.79 1.25 9.35
C ASN A 33 13.81 0.77 10.44
N ILE A 34 13.95 -0.46 10.97
CA ILE A 34 13.12 -0.98 12.06
C ILE A 34 14.00 -1.52 13.18
N THR A 35 13.81 -0.95 14.36
CA THR A 35 14.58 -1.27 15.56
C THR A 35 13.66 -1.70 16.69
N ALA A 36 13.97 -2.82 17.34
CA ALA A 36 13.35 -3.21 18.60
C ALA A 36 14.08 -2.57 19.78
N GLU A 37 13.30 -2.03 20.71
CA GLU A 37 13.75 -1.44 21.96
C GLU A 37 13.50 -2.45 23.07
N LEU A 38 14.55 -2.77 23.83
CA LEU A 38 14.55 -3.80 24.86
C LEU A 38 14.87 -3.22 26.24
N ASN A 39 14.30 -3.78 27.30
CA ASN A 39 14.69 -3.49 28.69
C ASN A 39 15.97 -4.24 29.09
N GLU A 40 16.42 -4.07 30.34
CA GLU A 40 17.61 -4.75 30.88
C GLU A 40 17.49 -6.28 30.91
N ALA A 41 16.26 -6.82 30.96
CA ALA A 41 16.00 -8.26 30.92
C ALA A 41 15.97 -8.81 29.47
N GLY A 42 16.10 -7.94 28.46
CA GLY A 42 16.01 -8.31 27.04
C GLY A 42 14.58 -8.46 26.54
N GLU A 43 13.58 -7.99 27.29
CA GLU A 43 12.18 -8.03 26.89
C GLU A 43 11.83 -6.83 26.01
N LEU A 44 10.95 -7.04 25.03
CA LEU A 44 10.53 -6.00 24.09
C LEU A 44 9.64 -4.96 24.78
N VAL A 45 10.10 -3.71 24.79
CA VAL A 45 9.37 -2.58 25.37
C VAL A 45 8.90 -1.58 24.33
N GLY A 46 9.53 -1.54 23.16
CA GLY A 46 9.16 -0.62 22.08
C GLY A 46 9.64 -1.03 20.69
N ILE A 47 9.16 -0.32 19.68
CA ILE A 47 9.60 -0.42 18.29
C ILE A 47 9.79 1.00 17.75
N GLU A 48 10.93 1.24 17.11
CA GLU A 48 11.24 2.46 16.39
C GLU A 48 11.30 2.18 14.89
N ILE A 49 10.57 2.97 14.10
CA ILE A 49 10.57 2.91 12.63
C ILE A 49 11.03 4.26 12.10
N THR A 50 12.18 4.30 11.41
CA THR A 50 12.69 5.49 10.73
C THR A 50 12.22 5.54 9.27
N ASN A 51 12.26 6.71 8.63
CA ASN A 51 11.69 6.90 7.29
C ASN A 51 10.23 6.42 7.23
N ALA A 52 9.49 6.73 8.30
CA ALA A 52 8.21 6.13 8.62
C ALA A 52 7.13 6.46 7.58
N SER A 53 7.20 7.64 6.96
CA SER A 53 6.32 8.06 5.88
C SER A 53 6.38 7.11 4.68
N SER A 54 7.60 6.75 4.25
CA SER A 54 7.82 5.80 3.17
C SER A 54 7.37 4.40 3.59
N PHE A 55 7.73 3.96 4.80
CA PHE A 55 7.31 2.67 5.34
C PHE A 55 5.79 2.51 5.36
N LEU A 56 5.06 3.51 5.88
CA LEU A 56 3.59 3.48 5.93
C LEU A 56 2.96 3.50 4.54
N ARG A 57 3.46 4.36 3.64
CA ARG A 57 2.97 4.43 2.27
C ARG A 57 3.09 3.07 1.58
N ASP A 58 4.25 2.46 1.69
CA ASP A 58 4.55 1.20 1.01
C ASP A 58 3.78 0.04 1.64
N SER A 59 3.69 0.00 2.98
CA SER A 59 2.89 -1.01 3.70
C SER A 59 1.39 -0.92 3.35
N ILE A 60 0.84 0.29 3.28
CA ILE A 60 -0.57 0.50 2.91
C ILE A 60 -0.79 0.09 1.46
N LEU A 61 0.13 0.44 0.55
CA LEU A 61 0.05 0.07 -0.85
C LEU A 61 0.03 -1.45 -1.01
N GLU A 62 0.96 -2.16 -0.37
CA GLU A 62 1.07 -3.62 -0.39
C GLU A 62 -0.21 -4.27 0.16
N PHE A 63 -0.65 -3.87 1.35
CA PHE A 63 -1.89 -4.39 1.94
C PHE A 63 -3.12 -4.15 1.05
N THR A 64 -3.20 -2.97 0.42
CA THR A 64 -4.31 -2.62 -0.47
C THR A 64 -4.29 -3.48 -1.74
N GLN A 65 -3.11 -3.69 -2.33
CA GLN A 65 -2.94 -4.56 -3.49
C GLN A 65 -3.34 -6.00 -3.17
N GLU A 66 -2.91 -6.56 -2.03
CA GLU A 66 -3.34 -7.88 -1.61
C GLU A 66 -4.86 -7.99 -1.48
N LYS A 67 -5.50 -6.98 -0.88
CA LYS A 67 -6.94 -6.98 -0.68
C LYS A 67 -7.70 -6.86 -1.99
N ILE A 68 -7.25 -6.01 -2.91
CA ILE A 68 -7.82 -5.89 -4.26
C ILE A 68 -7.65 -7.20 -5.02
N MET A 69 -6.45 -7.79 -5.00
CA MET A 69 -6.19 -9.08 -5.65
C MET A 69 -7.10 -10.16 -5.10
N LYS A 70 -7.27 -10.25 -3.77
CA LYS A 70 -8.24 -11.18 -3.16
C LYS A 70 -9.65 -10.93 -3.67
N LEU A 71 -10.11 -9.68 -3.79
CA LEU A 71 -11.46 -9.36 -4.28
C LEU A 71 -11.65 -9.67 -5.79
N VAL A 72 -10.64 -9.40 -6.61
CA VAL A 72 -10.67 -9.67 -8.06
C VAL A 72 -10.56 -11.17 -8.34
N THR A 73 -9.78 -11.90 -7.55
CA THR A 73 -9.59 -13.36 -7.67
C THR A 73 -10.67 -14.16 -6.94
N SER A 74 -11.34 -13.60 -5.92
CA SER A 74 -12.50 -14.18 -5.23
C SER A 74 -13.80 -13.93 -5.99
N SER A 75 -13.75 -13.73 -7.30
CA SER A 75 -14.92 -13.93 -8.13
C SER A 75 -15.31 -15.41 -8.04
N GLU A 76 -16.24 -15.70 -7.15
CA GLU A 76 -17.32 -16.61 -7.52
C GLU A 76 -17.75 -16.24 -8.94
N LYS A 77 -17.82 -17.25 -9.81
CA LYS A 77 -18.16 -17.13 -11.22
C LYS A 77 -19.52 -16.41 -11.41
N SER A 78 -19.56 -15.09 -11.32
CA SER A 78 -20.67 -14.32 -11.87
C SER A 78 -20.43 -14.27 -13.38
N GLN A 79 -21.17 -15.11 -14.12
CA GLN A 79 -21.29 -15.03 -15.58
C GLN A 79 -21.86 -13.65 -15.98
N PHE A 80 -21.06 -12.60 -15.95
CA PHE A 80 -21.37 -11.39 -16.72
C PHE A 80 -20.40 -11.34 -17.89
N LYS A 81 -20.65 -12.23 -18.86
CA LYS A 81 -20.12 -12.10 -20.21
C LYS A 81 -21.05 -11.13 -20.92
N TYR A 82 -20.79 -9.83 -20.80
CA TYR A 82 -21.47 -8.85 -21.64
C TYR A 82 -21.10 -9.14 -23.10
N ASP A 83 -22.10 -9.40 -23.93
CA ASP A 83 -21.94 -9.65 -25.35
C ASP A 83 -22.31 -8.37 -26.09
N PHE A 84 -21.32 -7.73 -26.72
CA PHE A 84 -21.46 -6.46 -27.45
C PHE A 84 -22.27 -6.59 -28.76
N SER A 85 -22.97 -7.71 -28.96
CA SER A 85 -23.83 -7.95 -30.11
C SER A 85 -24.96 -6.92 -30.21
N ASP A 86 -25.37 -6.32 -29.09
CA ASP A 86 -26.37 -5.25 -29.05
C ASP A 86 -25.89 -3.92 -29.63
N LEU A 87 -24.57 -3.69 -29.71
CA LEU A 87 -23.93 -2.50 -30.27
C LEU A 87 -23.55 -2.68 -31.75
N ALA A 88 -23.46 -3.91 -32.24
CA ALA A 88 -23.12 -4.21 -33.63
C ALA A 88 -24.15 -3.58 -34.59
N GLY A 89 -23.69 -2.71 -35.48
CA GLY A 89 -24.54 -2.02 -36.47
C GLY A 89 -25.39 -0.86 -35.92
N LYS A 90 -25.37 -0.58 -34.61
CA LYS A 90 -26.04 0.60 -34.03
C LYS A 90 -25.12 1.80 -33.84
N LEU A 91 -23.81 1.57 -33.84
CA LEU A 91 -22.82 2.63 -33.69
C LEU A 91 -22.42 3.16 -35.06
N ASN A 92 -22.60 4.46 -35.28
CA ASN A 92 -21.98 5.17 -36.39
C ASN A 92 -20.74 5.89 -35.87
N TRP A 93 -19.62 5.66 -36.55
CA TRP A 93 -18.42 6.44 -36.31
C TRP A 93 -18.66 7.89 -36.71
N GLN A 94 -18.32 8.82 -35.82
CA GLN A 94 -18.35 10.25 -36.10
C GLN A 94 -16.90 10.76 -36.23
N GLY A 95 -16.53 11.15 -37.45
CA GLY A 95 -15.18 11.60 -37.80
C GLY A 95 -14.46 10.66 -38.76
N ASP A 96 -13.27 11.06 -39.22
CA ASP A 96 -12.41 10.26 -40.09
C ASP A 96 -11.44 9.44 -39.23
N ALA A 97 -11.74 8.16 -39.07
CA ALA A 97 -10.92 7.22 -38.30
C ALA A 97 -9.49 7.11 -38.83
N VAL A 98 -9.28 7.26 -40.14
CA VAL A 98 -7.97 7.16 -40.78
C VAL A 98 -7.15 8.42 -40.51
N ALA A 99 -7.77 9.60 -40.57
CA ALA A 99 -7.11 10.85 -40.19
C ALA A 99 -6.68 10.84 -38.71
N MET A 100 -7.54 10.36 -37.82
CA MET A 100 -7.23 10.25 -36.39
C MET A 100 -6.06 9.30 -36.13
N GLN A 101 -6.02 8.15 -36.83
CA GLN A 101 -4.95 7.18 -36.70
C GLN A 101 -3.61 7.69 -37.27
N ARG A 102 -3.63 8.56 -38.29
CA ARG A 102 -2.42 9.21 -38.82
C ARG A 102 -1.83 10.21 -37.83
N ASN A 103 -2.66 11.08 -37.23
CA ASN A 103 -2.22 12.03 -36.21
C ASN A 103 -1.49 11.33 -35.04
N LEU A 104 -2.02 10.20 -34.55
CA LEU A 104 -1.41 9.46 -33.46
C LEU A 104 -0.04 8.84 -33.82
N ARG A 105 0.21 8.59 -35.10
CA ARG A 105 1.48 8.01 -35.58
C ARG A 105 2.55 9.07 -35.81
N ASP A 106 2.14 10.30 -36.09
CA ASP A 106 3.05 11.42 -36.33
C ASP A 106 3.50 12.12 -35.02
N GLU A 107 3.06 11.61 -33.86
CA GLU A 107 3.46 12.06 -32.51
C GLU A 107 4.63 11.26 -31.89
N TRP A 108 5.30 10.38 -32.65
CA TRP A 108 6.50 9.62 -32.22
C TRP A 108 7.68 9.74 -33.19
#